data_AF-A0A553MQ79-F1
#
_entry.id   AF-A0A553MQ79-F1
#
_cell.length_a   1.000
_cell.length_b   1.000
_cell.length_c   1.000
_cell.angle_alpha   90.00
_cell.angle_beta   90.00
_cell.angle_gamma   90.00
#
_symmetry.space_group_name_H-M   'P 1'
#
loop_
_entity.id
_entity.type
_entity.pdbx_description
1 polymer ?
#
loop_
_entity_poly.entity_id
_entity_poly.type
_entity_poly.pdbx_seq_one_letter_code
_entity_poly.pdbx_strand_id
1 'polypeptide(L)'
;MTIQFVEGQFVDSYDPTIENTFTKMITVNGQEYHLQLVDTAGQDEYSIFPQTYSIDINGYILVYSVTSNKRVPIMLVGNKKDLHMERVISCEEGKALADSWNAAFMESSAKENQTAVEVFKRIILEAEKMDGGAPQGRTPCSMM
;
A
#
# COMPACT_ATOMS: atom_id res chain seq x y z
N MET A 1 -3.05 -9.14 2.57
CA MET A 1 -2.39 -8.78 1.29
C MET A 1 -0.88 -8.81 1.44
N THR A 2 -0.36 -8.15 2.47
CA THR A 2 1.07 -8.08 2.81
C THR A 2 1.71 -9.46 2.96
N ILE A 3 1.13 -10.35 3.76
CA ILE A 3 1.61 -11.74 3.93
C ILE A 3 1.66 -12.49 2.60
N GLN A 4 0.59 -12.42 1.79
CA GLN A 4 0.56 -13.05 0.48
C GLN A 4 1.68 -12.54 -0.43
N PHE A 5 1.95 -11.24 -0.39
CA PHE A 5 3.05 -10.68 -1.15
C PHE A 5 4.39 -11.13 -0.61
N VAL A 6 4.60 -11.15 0.71
CA VAL A 6 5.89 -11.44 1.34
C VAL A 6 6.23 -12.92 1.24
N GLU A 7 5.32 -13.76 1.71
CA GLU A 7 5.50 -15.20 1.94
C GLU A 7 4.90 -16.08 0.85
N GLY A 8 4.06 -15.53 -0.03
CA GLY A 8 3.38 -16.31 -1.07
C GLY A 8 2.26 -17.21 -0.55
N GLN A 9 1.80 -16.97 0.68
CA GLN A 9 0.76 -17.75 1.33
C GLN A 9 -0.42 -16.87 1.75
N PHE A 10 -1.62 -17.39 1.54
CA PHE A 10 -2.84 -16.81 2.06
C PHE A 10 -3.18 -17.45 3.40
N VAL A 11 -3.49 -16.62 4.39
CA VAL A 11 -3.86 -17.05 5.75
C VAL A 11 -5.35 -16.76 5.93
N ASP A 12 -6.17 -17.80 6.04
CA ASP A 12 -7.64 -17.69 6.17
C ASP A 12 -8.06 -17.02 7.49
N SER A 13 -7.29 -17.21 8.56
CA SER A 13 -7.52 -16.62 9.88
C SER A 13 -6.29 -15.84 10.33
N TYR A 14 -6.31 -14.52 10.16
CA TYR A 14 -5.29 -13.62 10.69
C TYR A 14 -5.71 -13.10 12.07
N ASP A 15 -4.82 -13.14 13.06
CA ASP A 15 -5.05 -12.60 14.41
C ASP A 15 -4.61 -11.12 14.45
N PRO A 16 -5.54 -10.15 14.50
CA PRO A 16 -5.24 -8.73 14.42
C PRO A 16 -4.85 -8.19 15.79
N THR A 17 -3.58 -8.29 16.17
CA THR A 17 -3.15 -7.76 17.48
C THR A 17 -1.82 -7.02 17.47
N ILE A 18 -1.00 -7.12 16.42
CA ILE A 18 0.32 -6.47 16.38
C ILE A 18 0.58 -5.88 14.99
N GLU A 19 1.00 -4.61 14.95
CA GLU A 19 1.59 -3.99 13.75
C GLU A 19 2.85 -4.76 13.35
N ASN A 20 2.87 -5.30 12.13
CA ASN A 20 3.97 -6.12 11.65
C ASN A 20 4.77 -5.37 10.59
N THR A 21 6.08 -5.24 10.78
CA THR A 21 6.97 -4.75 9.72
C THR A 21 7.58 -5.93 8.99
N PHE A 22 7.28 -6.05 7.71
CA PHE A 22 7.89 -7.03 6.81
C PHE A 22 8.95 -6.37 5.94
N THR A 23 9.97 -7.12 5.53
CA THR A 23 10.94 -6.67 4.53
C THR A 23 10.93 -7.63 3.36
N LYS A 24 10.90 -7.10 2.13
CA LYS A 24 11.01 -7.90 0.91
C LYS A 24 11.88 -7.21 -0.13
N MET A 25 12.80 -7.96 -0.70
CA MET A 25 13.54 -7.54 -1.90
C MET A 25 12.75 -7.93 -3.14
N ILE A 26 12.51 -6.98 -4.05
CA ILE A 26 11.92 -7.25 -5.36
C ILE A 26 12.69 -6.59 -6.49
N THR A 27 12.66 -7.21 -7.66
CA THR A 27 13.24 -6.64 -8.88
C THR A 27 12.13 -6.08 -9.76
N VAL A 28 12.26 -4.81 -10.15
CA VAL A 28 11.37 -4.10 -11.08
C VAL A 28 12.25 -3.47 -12.16
N ASN A 29 11.99 -3.72 -13.44
CA ASN A 29 12.79 -3.23 -14.56
C ASN A 29 14.30 -3.54 -14.46
N GLY A 30 14.68 -4.64 -13.82
CA GLY A 30 16.07 -5.02 -13.58
C GLY A 30 16.74 -4.31 -12.41
N GLN A 31 16.04 -3.40 -11.73
CA GLN A 31 16.50 -2.73 -10.51
C GLN A 31 15.94 -3.40 -9.26
N GLU A 32 16.80 -3.61 -8.27
CA GLU A 32 16.41 -4.17 -6.97
C GLU A 32 15.92 -3.10 -6.01
N TYR A 33 14.81 -3.39 -5.35
CA TYR A 33 14.14 -2.55 -4.36
C TYR A 33 14.05 -3.29 -3.03
N HIS A 34 14.54 -2.65 -1.97
CA HIS A 34 14.32 -3.10 -0.60
C HIS A 34 13.06 -2.43 -0.07
N LEU A 35 11.99 -3.21 0.03
CA LEU A 35 10.73 -2.76 0.58
C LEU A 35 10.65 -3.07 2.06
N GLN A 36 10.32 -2.05 2.84
CA GLN A 36 9.75 -2.23 4.18
C GLN A 36 8.25 -2.02 4.05
N LEU A 37 7.47 -2.98 4.55
CA LEU A 37 6.01 -2.97 4.51
C LEU A 37 5.51 -2.95 5.94
N VAL A 38 4.71 -1.95 6.29
CA VAL A 38 4.10 -1.85 7.62
C VAL A 38 2.66 -2.33 7.51
N ASP A 39 2.39 -3.54 7.98
CA ASP A 39 1.04 -4.10 8.05
C ASP A 39 0.42 -3.69 9.39
N THR A 40 -0.38 -2.63 9.38
CA THR A 40 -1.19 -2.25 10.55
C THR A 40 -2.33 -3.26 10.70
N ALA A 41 -2.53 -3.81 11.90
CA ALA A 41 -3.62 -4.75 12.17
C ALA A 41 -4.99 -4.17 11.71
N GLY A 42 -5.86 -5.04 11.17
CA GLY A 42 -7.17 -4.68 10.64
C GLY A 42 -8.04 -3.94 11.67
N GLN A 43 -8.53 -2.77 11.28
CA GLN A 43 -9.22 -1.82 12.12
C GLN A 43 -10.74 -1.91 11.96
N ASP A 44 -11.44 -1.92 13.07
CA ASP A 44 -12.56 -1.00 13.27
C ASP A 44 -12.15 0.25 14.11
N GLU A 45 -10.95 0.29 14.73
CA GLU A 45 -10.69 1.28 15.81
C GLU A 45 -9.33 1.98 15.87
N TYR A 46 -8.38 1.75 14.95
CA TYR A 46 -7.06 2.39 15.07
C TYR A 46 -6.73 3.34 13.93
N SER A 47 -5.54 3.92 13.98
CA SER A 47 -5.09 4.94 13.06
C SER A 47 -4.05 4.40 12.08
N ILE A 48 -3.87 5.07 10.94
CA ILE A 48 -2.72 4.88 10.03
C ILE A 48 -1.36 5.21 10.68
N PHE A 49 -1.35 5.75 11.90
CA PHE A 49 -0.14 6.10 12.64
C PHE A 49 0.19 5.04 13.71
N PRO A 50 1.49 4.80 13.99
CA PRO A 50 1.93 3.80 14.96
C PRO A 50 1.20 3.91 16.30
N GLN A 51 0.83 2.76 16.87
CA GLN A 51 0.01 2.71 18.09
C GLN A 51 0.57 3.53 19.25
N THR A 52 1.90 3.65 19.36
CA THR A 52 2.57 4.47 20.40
C THR A 52 2.13 5.93 20.41
N TYR A 53 1.68 6.45 19.27
CA TYR A 53 1.24 7.84 19.13
C TYR A 53 -0.28 7.99 18.92
N SER A 54 -1.02 6.88 18.86
CA SER A 54 -2.43 6.88 18.39
C SER A 54 -3.46 6.62 19.50
N ILE A 55 -3.04 6.36 20.74
CA ILE A 55 -3.96 6.19 21.87
C ILE A 55 -4.63 7.54 22.17
N ASP A 56 -5.96 7.56 22.21
CA ASP A 56 -6.82 8.72 22.51
C ASP A 56 -6.72 9.93 21.54
N ILE A 57 -6.41 9.71 20.26
CA ILE A 57 -6.44 10.80 19.25
C ILE A 57 -7.85 11.05 18.70
N ASN A 58 -8.28 12.31 18.68
CA ASN A 58 -9.54 12.74 18.03
C ASN A 58 -9.37 13.32 16.61
N GLY A 59 -8.15 13.54 16.12
CA GLY A 59 -7.92 14.07 14.79
C GLY A 59 -6.44 14.14 14.37
N TYR A 60 -6.21 14.19 13.06
CA TYR A 60 -4.87 14.29 12.46
C TYR A 60 -4.68 15.63 11.75
N ILE A 61 -3.48 16.21 11.91
CA ILE A 61 -3.04 17.36 11.12
C ILE A 61 -1.90 16.86 10.22
N LEU A 62 -2.13 16.91 8.90
CA LEU A 62 -1.12 16.60 7.89
C LEU A 62 -0.41 17.90 7.50
N VAL A 63 0.90 17.97 7.71
CA VAL A 63 1.72 19.13 7.38
C VAL A 63 2.62 18.80 6.19
N TYR A 64 2.66 19.70 5.20
CA TYR A 64 3.53 19.59 4.03
C TYR A 64 4.43 20.82 3.92
N SER A 65 5.54 20.69 3.18
CA SER A 65 6.44 21.81 2.92
C SER A 65 5.96 22.60 1.71
N VAL A 66 5.70 23.89 1.88
CA VAL A 66 5.35 24.81 0.78
C VAL A 66 6.50 25.07 -0.19
N THR A 67 7.73 24.72 0.19
CA THR A 67 8.93 24.86 -0.64
C THR A 67 9.36 23.56 -1.32
N SER A 68 8.63 22.46 -1.09
CA SER A 68 8.92 21.15 -1.68
C SER A 68 7.69 20.64 -2.44
N ASN A 69 7.84 20.42 -3.74
CA ASN A 69 6.81 19.79 -4.57
C ASN A 69 6.96 18.25 -4.63
N LYS A 70 7.63 17.64 -3.64
CA LYS A 70 7.76 16.18 -3.58
C LYS A 70 6.38 15.57 -3.36
N ARG A 71 5.92 14.78 -4.33
CA ARG A 71 4.69 14.00 -4.24
C ARG A 71 5.01 12.61 -3.74
N VAL A 72 4.16 12.09 -2.88
CA VAL A 72 4.21 10.69 -2.45
C VAL A 72 3.25 9.91 -3.36
N PRO A 73 3.67 8.81 -3.98
CA PRO A 73 2.78 7.99 -4.79
C PRO A 73 1.74 7.34 -3.87
N ILE A 74 0.47 7.41 -4.26
CA ILE A 74 -0.65 6.79 -3.54
C ILE A 74 -1.22 5.68 -4.42
N MET A 75 -1.50 4.52 -3.85
CA MET A 75 -2.14 3.39 -4.52
C MET A 75 -3.37 2.97 -3.71
N LEU A 76 -4.57 3.17 -4.28
CA LEU A 76 -5.81 2.65 -3.72
C LEU A 76 -6.04 1.22 -4.22
N VAL A 77 -6.27 0.29 -3.31
CA VAL A 77 -6.41 -1.14 -3.63
C VAL A 77 -7.79 -1.66 -3.21
N GLY A 78 -8.61 -2.01 -4.19
CA GLY A 78 -9.85 -2.75 -3.96
C GLY A 78 -9.55 -4.23 -3.69
N ASN A 79 -9.39 -4.62 -2.43
CA ASN A 79 -9.08 -6.00 -2.06
C ASN A 79 -10.36 -6.88 -1.99
N LYS A 80 -10.17 -8.21 -1.94
CA LYS A 80 -11.24 -9.24 -1.92
C LYS A 80 -12.07 -9.29 -3.22
N LYS A 81 -11.43 -9.03 -4.37
CA LYS A 81 -12.06 -9.12 -5.70
C LYS A 81 -12.75 -10.46 -5.98
N ASP A 82 -12.27 -11.55 -5.37
CA ASP A 82 -12.87 -12.89 -5.48
C ASP A 82 -14.32 -12.95 -4.96
N LEU A 83 -14.68 -12.11 -3.99
CA LEU A 83 -16.02 -12.02 -3.39
C LEU A 83 -16.98 -11.16 -4.23
N HIS A 84 -17.07 -11.42 -5.53
CA HIS A 84 -17.89 -10.65 -6.46
C HIS A 84 -19.39 -10.62 -6.11
N MET A 85 -19.90 -11.68 -5.47
CA MET A 85 -21.31 -11.74 -5.00
C MET A 85 -21.59 -10.85 -3.79
N GLU A 86 -20.57 -10.52 -3.01
CA GLU A 86 -20.66 -9.62 -1.85
C GLU A 86 -20.24 -8.19 -2.20
N ARG A 87 -20.02 -7.91 -3.50
CA ARG A 87 -19.56 -6.60 -3.96
C ARG A 87 -20.63 -5.54 -3.70
N VAL A 88 -20.24 -4.51 -2.95
CA VAL A 88 -21.06 -3.32 -2.68
C VAL A 88 -20.48 -2.03 -3.27
N ILE A 89 -19.22 -2.05 -3.73
CA ILE A 89 -18.56 -0.94 -4.40
C ILE A 89 -18.18 -1.38 -5.82
N SER A 90 -18.60 -0.62 -6.82
CA SER A 90 -18.24 -0.86 -8.20
C SER A 90 -16.77 -0.52 -8.49
N CYS A 91 -16.21 -1.08 -9.56
CA CYS A 91 -14.85 -0.76 -9.98
C CYS A 91 -14.74 0.73 -10.35
N GLU A 92 -15.79 1.27 -10.95
CA GLU A 92 -15.91 2.66 -11.40
C GLU A 92 -15.89 3.63 -10.21
N GLU A 93 -16.61 3.32 -9.12
CA GLU A 93 -16.60 4.14 -7.90
C GLU A 93 -15.22 4.12 -7.23
N GLY A 94 -14.61 2.94 -7.10
CA GLY A 94 -13.25 2.81 -6.55
C GLY A 94 -12.23 3.58 -7.38
N LYS A 95 -12.34 3.52 -8.72
CA LYS A 95 -11.48 4.25 -9.64
C LYS A 95 -11.70 5.77 -9.56
N ALA A 96 -12.95 6.23 -9.53
CA ALA A 96 -13.28 7.64 -9.39
C ALA A 96 -12.74 8.24 -8.08
N LEU A 97 -12.80 7.48 -6.98
CA LEU A 97 -12.21 7.90 -5.71
C LEU A 97 -10.69 8.04 -5.81
N ALA A 98 -10.00 7.03 -6.39
CA ALA A 98 -8.56 7.11 -6.60
C ALA A 98 -8.16 8.31 -7.46
N ASP A 99 -8.91 8.59 -8.53
CA ASP A 99 -8.66 9.74 -9.41
C ASP A 99 -8.81 11.07 -8.67
N SER A 100 -9.78 11.17 -7.74
CA SER A 100 -9.95 12.36 -6.89
C SER A 100 -8.76 12.62 -5.96
N TRP A 101 -8.02 11.57 -5.58
CA TRP A 101 -6.81 11.66 -4.76
C TRP A 101 -5.53 11.75 -5.59
N ASN A 102 -5.63 11.73 -6.93
CA ASN A 102 -4.51 11.54 -7.83
C ASN A 102 -3.67 10.30 -7.46
N ALA A 103 -4.36 9.21 -7.12
CA ALA A 103 -3.81 7.91 -6.75
C ALA A 103 -3.91 6.91 -7.91
N ALA A 104 -2.98 5.96 -7.97
CA ALA A 104 -3.15 4.76 -8.77
C ALA A 104 -4.23 3.86 -8.15
N PHE A 105 -4.87 3.03 -8.98
CA PHE A 105 -5.94 2.13 -8.57
C PHE A 105 -5.75 0.73 -9.13
N MET A 106 -6.04 -0.29 -8.33
CA MET A 106 -6.16 -1.66 -8.79
C MET A 106 -7.06 -2.49 -7.88
N GLU A 107 -7.78 -3.46 -8.45
CA GLU A 107 -8.45 -4.49 -7.68
C GLU A 107 -7.58 -5.74 -7.55
N SER A 108 -7.65 -6.40 -6.40
CA SER A 108 -6.81 -7.57 -6.09
C SER A 108 -7.54 -8.57 -5.22
N SER A 109 -7.03 -9.80 -5.20
CA SER A 109 -7.40 -10.79 -4.19
C SER A 109 -6.15 -11.24 -3.46
N ALA A 110 -6.17 -11.14 -2.13
CA ALA A 110 -5.11 -11.71 -1.30
C ALA A 110 -4.96 -13.23 -1.47
N LYS A 111 -5.94 -13.94 -2.05
CA LYS A 111 -5.83 -15.37 -2.41
C LYS A 111 -5.00 -15.57 -3.68
N GLU A 112 -4.85 -14.54 -4.52
CA GLU A 112 -4.15 -14.60 -5.79
C GLU A 112 -2.79 -13.90 -5.69
N ASN A 113 -1.71 -14.69 -5.62
CA ASN A 113 -0.36 -14.15 -5.42
C ASN A 113 0.07 -13.17 -6.52
N GLN A 114 -0.31 -13.43 -7.77
CA GLN A 114 0.03 -12.56 -8.90
C GLN A 114 -0.50 -11.15 -8.70
N THR A 115 -1.78 -11.00 -8.31
CA THR A 115 -2.38 -9.68 -8.07
C THR A 115 -1.72 -8.95 -6.90
N ALA A 116 -1.33 -9.66 -5.85
CA ALA A 116 -0.58 -9.08 -4.73
C ALA A 116 0.76 -8.51 -5.20
N VAL A 117 1.52 -9.28 -6.00
CA VAL A 117 2.80 -8.83 -6.56
C VAL A 117 2.63 -7.62 -7.48
N GLU A 118 1.57 -7.60 -8.29
CA GLU A 118 1.27 -6.48 -9.18
C GLU A 118 0.97 -5.18 -8.42
N VAL A 119 0.30 -5.24 -7.26
CA VAL A 119 0.03 -4.05 -6.41
C VAL A 119 1.35 -3.38 -6.05
N PHE A 120 2.27 -4.14 -5.44
CA PHE A 120 3.52 -3.60 -4.91
C PHE A 120 4.50 -3.20 -6.03
N LYS A 121 4.49 -3.90 -7.17
CA LYS A 121 5.25 -3.45 -8.36
C LYS A 121 4.69 -2.15 -8.92
N ARG A 122 3.37 -2.00 -8.96
CA ARG A 122 2.72 -0.82 -9.55
C ARG A 122 3.07 0.46 -8.79
N ILE A 123 3.02 0.43 -7.46
CA ILE A 123 3.36 1.60 -6.63
C ILE A 123 4.83 2.01 -6.81
N ILE A 124 5.77 1.06 -6.98
CA ILE A 124 7.18 1.37 -7.31
C ILE A 124 7.27 2.10 -8.66
N LEU A 125 6.56 1.60 -9.69
CA LEU A 125 6.55 2.26 -11.01
C LEU A 125 5.95 3.67 -10.94
N GLU A 126 4.95 3.90 -10.08
CA GLU A 126 4.42 5.26 -9.87
C GLU A 126 5.43 6.16 -9.14
N ALA A 127 6.20 5.62 -8.18
CA ALA A 127 7.30 6.34 -7.53
C ALA A 127 8.37 6.77 -8.56
N GLU A 128 8.82 5.85 -9.42
CA GLU A 128 9.82 6.12 -10.46
C GLU A 128 9.37 7.23 -11.44
N LYS A 129 8.08 7.23 -11.81
CA LYS A 129 7.50 8.27 -12.67
C LYS A 129 7.52 9.65 -12.00
N MET A 130 7.28 9.71 -10.69
CA MET A 130 7.30 10.96 -9.93
C MET A 130 8.72 11.52 -9.79
N ASP A 131 9.73 10.66 -9.69
CA ASP A 131 11.13 11.05 -9.53
C ASP A 131 11.85 11.40 -10.85
N GLY A 132 11.16 11.36 -11.99
CA GLY A 132 11.71 11.77 -13.29
C GLY A 132 12.67 10.76 -13.92
N GLY A 133 12.58 9.47 -13.54
CA GLY A 133 13.26 8.36 -14.23
C GLY A 133 14.77 8.24 -14.02
N ALA A 134 15.36 8.93 -13.04
CA ALA A 134 16.78 8.78 -12.72
C ALA A 134 16.98 7.80 -11.55
N PRO A 135 17.83 6.76 -11.69
CA PRO A 135 18.24 5.93 -10.57
C PRO A 135 19.19 6.76 -9.69
N GLN A 136 18.64 7.49 -8.73
CA GLN A 136 19.45 8.13 -7.69
C GLN A 136 19.76 7.09 -6.61
N GLY A 137 21.03 7.01 -6.25
CA GLY A 137 21.58 6.01 -5.35
C GLY A 137 20.76 5.83 -4.07
N ARG A 138 20.35 4.57 -3.86
CA ARG A 138 20.01 3.92 -2.59
C ARG A 138 19.33 4.82 -1.54
N THR A 139 18.03 5.02 -1.71
CA THR A 139 17.13 5.19 -0.56
C THR A 139 16.26 3.93 -0.44
N PRO A 140 16.18 3.31 0.75
CA PRO A 140 15.18 2.27 1.00
C PRO A 140 13.80 2.87 0.72
N CYS A 141 13.01 2.20 -0.11
CA CYS A 141 11.61 2.59 -0.29
C CYS A 141 10.83 1.96 0.85
N SER A 142 10.65 2.72 1.93
CA SER A 142 9.76 2.34 3.01
C SER A 142 8.34 2.66 2.58
N MET A 143 7.53 1.62 2.36
CA MET A 143 6.10 1.75 2.11
C MET A 143 5.38 1.46 3.43
N MET A 144 4.78 2.49 4.00
CA MET A 144 3.84 2.35 5.11
C MET A 144 2.48 2.00 4.54
#